data_AF-A0A7C6B385-F1
#
_entry.id   AF-A0A7C6B385-F1
#
_cell.length_a   1.000
_cell.length_b   1.000
_cell.length_c   1.000
_cell.angle_alpha   90.00
_cell.angle_beta   90.00
_cell.angle_gamma   90.00
#
_symmetry.space_group_name_H-M   'P 1'
#
loop_
_entity.id
_entity.type
_entity.pdbx_description
1 polymer ?
#
loop_
_entity_poly.entity_id
_entity_poly.type
_entity_poly.pdbx_seq_one_letter_code
_entity_poly.pdbx_strand_id
1 'polypeptide(L)' 'MVGMRSLLVLAAAGIVWAQGSYFPLERVRAGMKGVGKTVFAGNRIEEFGVEILGVLENAGPKQSLVLARLSGGPL' A
#
# COMPACT_ATOMS: atom_id res chain seq x y z
N MET A 1 -16.47 34.31 46.08
CA MET A 1 -16.01 32.94 45.77
C MET A 1 -16.76 32.43 44.55
N VAL A 2 -16.43 32.94 43.36
CA VAL A 2 -16.90 32.40 42.06
C VAL A 2 -15.70 32.55 41.11
N GLY A 3 -14.69 31.72 41.34
CA GLY A 3 -13.47 31.72 40.56
C GLY A 3 -13.54 30.65 39.49
N MET A 4 -13.34 31.07 38.24
CA MET A 4 -12.54 30.32 37.29
C MET A 4 -13.06 28.90 36.94
N ARG A 5 -14.12 28.81 36.15
CA ARG A 5 -14.43 27.61 35.35
C ARG A 5 -14.51 27.91 33.85
N SER A 6 -13.85 28.98 33.43
CA SER A 6 -13.59 29.24 32.02
C SER A 6 -12.22 28.66 31.70
N LEU A 7 -12.15 28.00 30.54
CA LEU A 7 -10.92 27.67 29.81
C LEU A 7 -10.21 26.37 30.20
N LEU A 8 -10.55 25.30 29.49
CA LEU A 8 -9.60 24.28 29.04
C LEU A 8 -10.17 23.61 27.78
N VAL A 9 -10.29 24.40 26.72
CA VAL A 9 -10.32 23.90 25.35
C VAL A 9 -8.88 24.04 24.86
N LEU A 10 -8.06 23.01 25.04
CA LEU A 10 -6.72 22.99 24.44
C LEU A 10 -6.35 21.58 23.96
N ALA A 11 -6.36 21.47 22.63
CA ALA A 11 -5.46 20.65 21.82
C ALA A 11 -5.44 19.13 22.07
N ALA A 12 -6.49 18.44 21.62
CA ALA A 12 -6.37 17.08 21.10
C ALA A 12 -6.74 17.05 19.61
N ALA A 13 -6.16 17.96 18.82
CA ALA A 13 -6.07 17.75 17.38
C ALA A 13 -4.99 16.68 17.17
N GLY A 14 -5.40 15.42 17.35
CA GLY A 14 -4.55 14.27 17.05
C GLY A 14 -4.05 14.43 15.62
N ILE A 15 -2.75 14.30 15.43
CA ILE A 15 -2.14 14.27 14.11
C ILE A 15 -2.70 13.02 13.43
N VAL A 16 -3.74 13.19 12.61
CA VAL A 16 -4.23 12.15 11.72
C VAL A 16 -3.20 12.03 10.62
N TRP A 17 -2.16 11.23 10.87
CA TRP A 17 -1.31 10.77 9.80
C TRP A 17 -2.20 9.98 8.85
N ALA A 18 -2.47 10.55 7.67
CA ALA A 18 -3.04 9.80 6.56
C ALA A 18 -2.03 8.74 6.15
N GLN A 19 -2.07 7.59 6.83
CA GLN A 19 -1.36 6.40 6.41
C GLN A 19 -2.04 5.98 5.10
N GLY A 20 -1.43 6.32 3.97
CA GLY A 20 -1.81 5.69 2.71
C GLY A 20 -1.89 4.20 2.95
N SER A 21 -3.02 3.58 2.61
CA SER A 21 -3.28 2.17 2.89
C SER A 21 -2.45 1.30 1.96
N TYR A 22 -1.15 1.24 2.19
CA TYR A 22 -0.29 0.28 1.54
C TYR A 22 -0.57 -1.10 2.12
N PHE A 23 -0.54 -2.11 1.26
CA PHE A 23 -0.52 -3.49 1.72
C PHE A 23 0.88 -3.76 2.32
N PRO A 24 0.99 -4.04 3.62
CA PRO A 24 2.29 -4.11 4.28
C PRO A 24 3.03 -5.38 3.87
N LEU A 25 4.35 -5.26 3.72
CA LEU A 25 5.21 -6.30 3.15
C LEU A 25 5.15 -7.61 3.95
N GLU A 26 5.04 -7.51 5.27
CA GLU A 26 5.02 -8.67 6.18
C GLU A 26 3.76 -9.52 6.00
N ARG A 27 2.74 -8.99 5.32
CA ARG A 27 1.53 -9.73 4.95
C ARG A 27 1.62 -10.38 3.57
N VAL A 28 2.63 -10.08 2.76
CA VAL A 28 2.81 -10.68 1.42
C VAL A 28 3.19 -12.16 1.56
N ARG A 29 2.50 -13.04 0.83
CA ARG A 29 2.72 -14.50 0.84
C ARG A 29 2.72 -15.04 -0.58
N ALA A 30 3.50 -16.08 -0.82
CA ALA A 30 3.46 -16.82 -2.08
C ALA A 30 2.06 -17.39 -2.34
N GLY A 31 1.65 -17.45 -3.60
CA GLY A 31 0.32 -17.88 -4.04
C GLY A 31 -0.77 -16.81 -3.96
N MET A 32 -0.48 -15.62 -3.41
CA MET A 32 -1.42 -14.48 -3.48
C MET A 32 -1.70 -14.11 -4.93
N LYS A 33 -2.97 -13.86 -5.26
CA LYS A 33 -3.41 -13.47 -6.60
C LYS A 33 -3.92 -12.04 -6.62
N GLY A 34 -3.72 -11.36 -7.73
CA GLY A 34 -4.18 -9.99 -7.95
C GLY A 34 -4.43 -9.69 -9.42
N VAL A 35 -4.95 -8.48 -9.67
CA VAL A 35 -5.15 -7.93 -11.01
C VAL A 35 -4.35 -6.64 -11.11
N GLY A 36 -3.42 -6.59 -12.05
CA GLY A 36 -2.71 -5.39 -12.44
C GLY A 36 -3.49 -4.62 -13.50
N LYS A 37 -3.35 -3.29 -13.49
CA LYS A 37 -3.95 -2.38 -14.48
C LYS A 37 -2.85 -1.58 -15.15
N THR A 38 -2.90 -1.47 -16.47
CA THR A 38 -1.93 -0.70 -17.26
C THR A 38 -2.58 -0.07 -18.49
N VAL A 39 -1.86 0.76 -19.23
CA VAL A 39 -2.28 1.34 -20.51
C VAL A 39 -1.19 1.07 -21.53
N PHE A 40 -1.46 0.22 -22.51
CA PHE A 40 -0.51 -0.08 -23.59
C PHE A 40 -0.62 0.88 -24.77
N ALA A 41 -1.83 1.35 -25.07
CA ALA A 41 -2.08 2.30 -26.16
C ALA A 41 -3.19 3.29 -25.81
N GLY A 42 -2.98 4.56 -26.20
CA GLY A 42 -3.93 5.64 -25.99
C GLY A 42 -4.23 5.85 -24.50
N ASN A 43 -5.49 5.65 -24.12
CA ASN A 43 -6.00 5.86 -22.76
C ASN A 43 -6.80 4.65 -22.24
N ARG A 44 -6.72 3.51 -22.93
CA ARG A 44 -7.47 2.31 -22.56
C ARG A 44 -6.76 1.59 -21.41
N ILE A 45 -7.47 1.41 -20.30
CA ILE A 45 -7.01 0.58 -19.20
C ILE A 45 -7.20 -0.89 -19.58
N GLU A 46 -6.12 -1.66 -19.46
CA GLU A 46 -6.08 -3.10 -19.65
C GLU A 46 -5.71 -3.79 -18.34
N GLU A 47 -6.27 -4.98 -18.14
CA GLU A 47 -6.06 -5.79 -16.95
C GLU A 47 -5.16 -7.00 -17.26
N PHE A 48 -4.28 -7.34 -16.33
CA PHE A 48 -3.48 -8.56 -16.36
C PHE A 48 -3.49 -9.24 -14.99
N GLY A 49 -3.37 -10.56 -14.98
CA GLY A 49 -3.27 -11.35 -13.76
C GLY A 49 -1.87 -11.28 -13.14
N VAL A 50 -1.83 -11.31 -11.81
CA VAL A 50 -0.62 -11.33 -11.00
C VAL A 50 -0.69 -12.49 -10.02
N GLU A 51 0.37 -13.27 -9.92
CA GLU A 51 0.57 -14.26 -8.85
C GLU A 51 1.89 -13.99 -8.14
N ILE A 52 1.85 -13.81 -6.81
CA ILE A 52 3.04 -13.61 -5.98
C ILE A 52 3.78 -14.94 -5.81
N LEU A 53 5.05 -14.96 -6.15
CA LEU A 53 5.93 -16.12 -5.99
C LEU A 53 6.65 -16.11 -4.63
N GLY A 54 6.85 -14.93 -4.06
CA GLY A 54 7.49 -14.76 -2.75
C GLY A 54 8.12 -13.38 -2.59
N VAL A 55 8.80 -13.19 -1.46
CA VAL A 55 9.60 -11.99 -1.16
C VAL A 55 11.06 -12.41 -1.00
N LEU A 56 11.94 -11.76 -1.76
CA LEU A 56 13.38 -11.84 -1.56
C LEU A 56 13.81 -10.69 -0.66
N GLU A 57 14.07 -11.00 0.61
CA GLU A 57 14.60 -10.06 1.58
C GLU A 57 16.09 -9.78 1.33
N ASN A 58 16.53 -8.56 1.61
CA ASN A 58 17.92 -8.14 1.47
C ASN A 58 18.50 -8.30 0.04
N ALA A 59 17.67 -8.10 -0.97
CA ALA A 59 18.14 -8.05 -2.37
C ALA A 59 19.12 -6.87 -2.62
N GLY A 60 19.10 -5.88 -1.75
CA GLY A 60 20.06 -4.78 -1.63
C GLY A 60 20.00 -4.16 -0.23
N PRO A 61 20.84 -3.16 0.09
CA PRO A 61 20.81 -2.49 1.39
C PRO A 61 19.43 -1.90 1.69
N LYS A 62 18.74 -2.44 2.71
CA LYS A 62 17.37 -2.05 3.10
C LYS A 62 16.33 -2.21 1.98
N GLN A 63 16.51 -3.20 1.10
CA GLN A 63 15.60 -3.46 -0.01
C GLN A 63 15.10 -4.90 0.01
N SER A 64 13.81 -5.05 -0.30
CA SER A 64 13.15 -6.34 -0.50
C SER A 64 12.49 -6.33 -1.88
N LEU A 65 12.53 -7.47 -2.58
CA LEU A 65 11.89 -7.64 -3.88
C LEU A 65 10.70 -8.58 -3.76
N VAL A 66 9.53 -8.13 -4.18
CA VAL A 66 8.35 -8.99 -4.34
C VAL A 66 8.41 -9.59 -5.74
N LEU A 67 8.54 -10.92 -5.82
CA LEU A 67 8.56 -11.64 -7.08
C LEU A 67 7.13 -12.00 -7.49
N ALA A 68 6.78 -11.71 -8.74
CA ALA A 68 5.46 -12.00 -9.29
C ALA A 68 5.54 -12.62 -10.67
N ARG A 69 4.64 -13.56 -10.95
CA ARG A 69 4.35 -14.06 -12.29
C ARG A 69 3.17 -13.27 -12.86
N LEU A 70 3.34 -12.75 -14.06
CA LEU A 70 2.29 -12.01 -14.78
C LEU A 70 1.66 -12.91 -15.86
N SER A 71 0.38 -12.71 -16.13
CA SER A 71 -0.36 -13.47 -17.15
C SER A 71 -1.51 -12.67 -17.73
N GLY A 72 -1.90 -12.92 -18.98
CA GLY A 72 -3.00 -12.19 -19.64
C GLY A 72 -2.62 -10.76 -20.04
N GLY A 73 -3.57 -9.97 -20.57
CA GLY A 73 -3.26 -8.69 -21.23
C GLY A 73 -2.35 -8.85 -22.46
N PRO A 74 -2.00 -7.78 -23.17
CA PRO A 74 -0.95 -7.81 -24.18
C PRO A 74 0.42 -7.79 -23.48
N LEU A 75 0.79 -8.91 -22.87
CA LEU A 75 2.14 -9.20 -22.38
C LEU A 75 3.01 -9.79 -23.50
#